data_AF-A0A832HMA9-F1
#
_entry.id   AF-A0A832HMA9-F1
#
_cell.length_a   1.000
_cell.length_b   1.000
_cell.length_c   1.000
_cell.angle_alpha   90.00
_cell.angle_beta   90.00
_cell.angle_gamma   90.00
#
_symmetry.space_group_name_H-M   'P 1'
#
loop_
_entity.id
_entity.type
_entity.pdbx_description
1 polymer ?
#
loop_
_entity_poly.entity_id
_entity_poly.type
_entity_poly.pdbx_seq_one_letter_code
_entity_poly.pdbx_strand_id
1 'polypeptide(L)'
;MKHEDTIKIQAWLDGELAGAEAESVERLIVQDADARALVAELRWTKSALAHGELEREVPESREFYWSKIERAIRAAESAEPAVLNRPWMGLVLRWFAPAGIVAALALFFALPMLRQAGQQPWIAGAEIESPLNDVGSITFRSEAEGMTIVWVNTH
;
A
#
# COMPACT_ATOMS: atom_id res chain seq x y z
N MET A 1 7.39 -35.23 -16.26
CA MET A 1 6.67 -34.04 -15.75
C MET A 1 7.61 -33.05 -15.06
N LYS A 2 7.37 -31.72 -15.14
CA LYS A 2 8.16 -30.69 -14.43
C LYS A 2 7.53 -30.33 -13.08
N HIS A 3 8.30 -29.67 -12.22
CA HIS A 3 7.80 -29.20 -10.93
C HIS A 3 6.69 -28.15 -11.08
N GLU A 4 6.82 -27.23 -12.02
CA GLU A 4 5.78 -26.22 -12.33
C GLU A 4 4.45 -26.88 -12.73
N ASP A 5 4.51 -27.98 -13.49
CA ASP A 5 3.32 -28.73 -13.89
C ASP A 5 2.61 -29.34 -12.68
N THR A 6 3.38 -29.81 -11.68
CA THR A 6 2.85 -30.37 -10.43
C THR A 6 2.05 -29.31 -9.66
N ILE A 7 2.61 -28.10 -9.52
CA ILE A 7 1.94 -26.98 -8.84
C ILE A 7 0.67 -26.58 -9.58
N LYS A 8 0.72 -26.50 -10.92
CA LYS A 8 -0.46 -26.17 -11.73
C LYS A 8 -1.56 -27.22 -11.62
N ILE A 9 -1.20 -28.50 -11.55
CA ILE A 9 -2.15 -29.59 -11.32
C ILE A 9 -2.81 -29.47 -9.94
N GLN A 10 -2.06 -29.10 -8.90
CA GLN A 10 -2.62 -28.84 -7.56
C GLN A 10 -3.58 -27.65 -7.58
N ALA A 11 -3.16 -26.50 -8.12
CA ALA A 11 -3.99 -25.31 -8.24
C ALA A 11 -5.28 -25.57 -9.05
N TRP A 12 -5.18 -26.38 -10.12
CA TRP A 12 -6.35 -26.84 -10.87
C TRP A 12 -7.29 -27.71 -10.02
N LEU A 13 -6.75 -28.65 -9.24
CA LEU A 13 -7.55 -29.53 -8.37
C LEU A 13 -8.26 -28.76 -7.25
N ASP A 14 -7.69 -27.65 -6.80
CA ASP A 14 -8.28 -26.77 -5.79
C ASP A 14 -9.20 -25.70 -6.39
N GLY A 15 -9.31 -25.63 -7.72
CA GLY A 15 -10.20 -24.71 -8.42
C GLY A 15 -9.67 -23.28 -8.50
N GLU A 16 -8.37 -23.08 -8.28
CA GLU A 16 -7.71 -21.77 -8.32
C GLU A 16 -7.35 -21.31 -9.74
N LEU A 17 -7.34 -22.24 -10.71
CA LEU A 17 -7.09 -21.91 -12.12
C LEU A 17 -8.40 -21.69 -12.89
N ALA A 18 -8.41 -20.66 -13.74
CA ALA A 18 -9.56 -20.31 -14.58
C ALA A 18 -9.16 -20.17 -16.07
N GLY A 19 -10.14 -20.39 -16.95
CA GLY A 19 -9.99 -20.19 -18.39
C GLY A 19 -8.89 -21.03 -19.02
N ALA A 20 -8.05 -20.37 -19.83
CA ALA A 20 -7.04 -21.03 -20.67
C ALA A 20 -6.02 -21.86 -19.87
N GLU A 21 -5.71 -21.47 -18.63
CA GLU A 21 -4.77 -22.21 -17.79
C GLU A 21 -5.35 -23.54 -17.32
N ALA A 22 -6.62 -23.56 -16.88
CA ALA A 22 -7.30 -24.78 -16.49
C ALA A 22 -7.38 -25.77 -17.68
N GLU A 23 -7.76 -25.28 -18.87
CA GLU A 23 -7.78 -26.10 -20.09
C GLU A 23 -6.40 -26.66 -20.45
N SER A 24 -5.33 -25.90 -20.21
CA SER A 24 -3.97 -26.37 -20.48
C SER A 24 -3.57 -27.54 -19.59
N VAL A 25 -3.97 -27.48 -18.31
CA VAL A 25 -3.73 -28.55 -17.33
C VAL A 25 -4.59 -29.77 -17.65
N GLU A 26 -5.83 -29.59 -18.08
CA GLU A 26 -6.69 -30.70 -18.53
C GLU A 26 -6.09 -31.43 -19.73
N ARG A 27 -5.59 -30.69 -20.73
CA ARG A 27 -4.88 -31.28 -21.87
C ARG A 27 -3.62 -32.04 -21.43
N LEU A 28 -2.86 -31.48 -20.50
CA LEU A 28 -1.67 -32.14 -19.93
C LEU A 28 -2.05 -33.46 -19.24
N ILE A 29 -3.11 -33.46 -18.43
CA ILE A 29 -3.62 -34.66 -17.75
C ILE A 29 -4.05 -35.72 -18.79
N VAL A 30 -4.70 -35.33 -19.88
CA VAL A 30 -5.10 -36.31 -20.92
C VAL A 30 -3.89 -36.94 -21.60
N GLN A 31 -2.84 -36.16 -21.86
CA GLN A 31 -1.68 -36.56 -22.65
C GLN A 31 -0.59 -37.29 -21.84
N ASP A 32 -0.41 -36.93 -20.57
CA ASP A 32 0.67 -37.44 -19.72
C ASP A 32 0.13 -38.46 -18.70
N ALA A 33 0.74 -39.66 -18.67
CA ALA A 33 0.38 -40.71 -17.71
C ALA A 33 0.79 -40.33 -16.28
N ASP A 34 1.91 -39.65 -16.10
CA ASP A 34 2.40 -39.21 -14.78
C ASP A 34 1.46 -38.16 -14.19
N ALA A 35 0.96 -37.24 -15.01
CA ALA A 35 -0.01 -36.23 -14.59
C ALA A 35 -1.34 -36.88 -14.12
N ARG A 36 -1.82 -37.93 -14.80
CA ARG A 36 -3.01 -38.68 -14.35
C ARG A 36 -2.79 -39.39 -13.04
N ALA A 37 -1.63 -40.04 -12.88
CA ALA A 37 -1.27 -40.70 -11.64
C ALA A 37 -1.23 -39.71 -10.47
N LEU A 38 -0.60 -38.55 -10.68
CA LEU A 38 -0.56 -37.47 -9.69
C LEU A 38 -1.96 -36.98 -9.30
N VAL A 39 -2.84 -36.73 -10.28
CA VAL A 39 -4.23 -36.32 -10.00
C VAL A 39 -4.97 -37.37 -9.16
N ALA A 40 -4.78 -38.66 -9.46
CA ALA A 40 -5.40 -39.73 -8.69
C ALA A 40 -4.89 -39.74 -7.24
N GLU A 41 -3.57 -39.63 -7.04
CA GLU A 41 -2.96 -39.56 -5.71
C GLU A 41 -3.43 -38.35 -4.91
N LEU A 42 -3.44 -37.16 -5.52
CA LEU A 42 -3.91 -35.94 -4.87
C LEU A 42 -5.40 -36.02 -4.50
N ARG A 43 -6.24 -36.63 -5.34
CA ARG A 43 -7.65 -36.86 -5.02
C ARG A 43 -7.81 -37.79 -3.81
N TRP A 44 -7.07 -38.90 -3.77
CA TRP A 44 -7.08 -39.79 -2.61
C TRP A 44 -6.60 -39.09 -1.34
N THR A 45 -5.56 -38.28 -1.45
CA THR A 45 -5.02 -37.50 -0.33
C THR A 45 -6.06 -36.50 0.19
N LYS A 46 -6.70 -35.74 -0.71
CA LYS A 46 -7.78 -34.80 -0.37
C LYS A 46 -8.96 -35.50 0.30
N SER A 47 -9.35 -36.66 -0.20
CA SER A 47 -10.40 -37.47 0.42
C SER A 47 -9.99 -37.99 1.80
N ALA A 48 -8.75 -38.47 1.98
CA ALA A 48 -8.27 -38.94 3.27
C ALA A 48 -8.24 -37.80 4.31
N LEU A 49 -7.81 -36.61 3.90
CA LEU A 49 -7.79 -35.41 4.74
C LEU A 49 -9.19 -34.98 5.15
N ALA A 50 -10.17 -34.99 4.24
CA ALA A 50 -11.54 -34.58 4.53
C ALA A 50 -12.20 -35.39 5.67
N HIS A 51 -11.82 -36.66 5.85
CA HIS A 51 -12.32 -37.50 6.95
C HIS A 51 -11.57 -37.28 8.27
N GLY A 52 -10.39 -36.65 8.23
CA GLY A 52 -9.56 -36.35 9.39
C GLY A 52 -9.74 -34.93 9.93
N GLU A 53 -10.57 -34.11 9.28
CA GLU A 53 -10.86 -32.76 9.77
C GLU A 53 -11.70 -32.82 11.04
N LEU A 54 -11.27 -32.08 12.06
CA LEU A 54 -12.03 -31.93 13.30
C LEU A 54 -13.27 -31.09 13.01
N GLU A 55 -14.44 -31.72 13.09
CA GLU A 55 -15.70 -30.98 13.05
C GLU A 55 -15.69 -29.93 14.17
N ARG A 56 -15.81 -28.65 13.79
CA ARG A 56 -16.03 -27.57 14.74
C ARG A 56 -17.51 -27.26 14.80
N GLU A 57 -18.07 -27.40 15.99
CA GLU A 57 -19.40 -26.89 16.26
C GLU A 57 -19.38 -25.36 16.15
N VAL A 58 -20.33 -24.86 15.37
CA VAL A 58 -20.56 -23.44 15.18
C VAL A 58 -21.78 -23.08 16.03
N PRO A 59 -21.80 -21.94 16.76
CA PRO A 59 -22.84 -21.68 17.78
C PRO A 59 -24.26 -21.54 17.22
N GLU A 60 -24.40 -21.21 15.94
CA GLU A 60 -25.69 -20.97 15.28
C GLU A 60 -25.99 -22.06 14.26
N SER A 61 -27.26 -22.18 13.86
CA SER A 61 -27.67 -23.19 12.88
C SER A 61 -27.11 -22.91 11.47
N ARG A 62 -27.03 -23.96 10.66
CA ARG A 62 -26.64 -23.87 9.24
C ARG A 62 -27.50 -22.85 8.48
N GLU A 63 -28.81 -22.82 8.74
CA GLU A 63 -29.79 -21.95 8.09
C GLU A 63 -29.52 -20.48 8.44
N PHE A 64 -29.10 -20.19 9.68
CA PHE A 64 -28.74 -18.84 10.09
C PHE A 64 -27.60 -18.28 9.23
N TYR A 65 -26.52 -19.05 9.06
CA TYR A 65 -25.37 -18.65 8.23
C TYR A 65 -25.71 -18.57 6.75
N TRP A 66 -26.41 -19.56 6.20
CA TRP A 66 -26.84 -19.53 4.80
C TRP A 66 -27.76 -18.36 4.48
N SER A 67 -28.66 -18.01 5.40
CA SER A 67 -29.50 -16.81 5.24
C SER A 67 -28.68 -15.51 5.17
N LYS A 68 -27.57 -15.42 5.93
CA LYS A 68 -26.66 -14.26 5.86
C LYS A 68 -25.93 -14.20 4.53
N ILE A 69 -25.41 -15.35 4.06
CA ILE A 69 -24.71 -15.46 2.78
C ILE A 69 -25.65 -15.07 1.64
N GLU A 70 -26.86 -15.64 1.61
CA GLU A 70 -27.87 -15.33 0.60
C GLU A 70 -28.21 -13.83 0.56
N ARG A 71 -28.46 -13.22 1.74
CA ARG A 71 -28.72 -11.77 1.81
C ARG A 71 -27.53 -10.95 1.32
N ALA A 72 -26.30 -11.35 1.63
CA ALA A 72 -25.10 -10.67 1.19
C ALA A 72 -24.91 -10.75 -0.33
N ILE A 73 -25.15 -11.93 -0.92
CA ILE A 73 -25.08 -12.13 -2.38
C ILE A 73 -26.15 -11.27 -3.07
N ARG A 74 -27.41 -11.35 -2.63
CA ARG A 74 -28.50 -10.52 -3.20
C ARG A 74 -28.20 -9.02 -3.08
N ALA A 75 -27.63 -8.59 -1.96
CA ALA A 75 -27.22 -7.20 -1.78
C ALA A 75 -26.08 -6.81 -2.74
N ALA A 76 -25.11 -7.69 -2.98
CA ALA A 76 -24.02 -7.46 -3.94
C ALA A 76 -24.51 -7.45 -5.39
N GLU A 77 -25.49 -8.29 -5.75
CA GLU A 77 -26.10 -8.34 -7.08
C GLU A 77 -27.03 -7.15 -7.34
N SER A 78 -27.74 -6.69 -6.30
CA SER A 78 -28.65 -5.54 -6.38
C SER A 78 -27.94 -4.20 -6.24
N ALA A 79 -26.70 -4.19 -5.75
CA ALA A 79 -25.89 -3.00 -5.74
C ALA A 79 -25.50 -2.68 -7.19
N GLU A 80 -26.14 -1.67 -7.79
CA GLU A 80 -25.59 -1.02 -8.97
C GLU A 80 -24.13 -0.63 -8.66
N PRO A 81 -23.20 -0.75 -9.63
CA PRO A 81 -21.83 -0.32 -9.42
C PRO A 81 -21.91 1.10 -8.91
N ALA A 82 -21.45 1.33 -7.67
CA ALA A 82 -21.43 2.64 -7.09
C ALA A 82 -20.66 3.51 -8.08
N VAL A 83 -21.39 4.32 -8.86
CA VAL A 83 -20.81 5.42 -9.62
C VAL A 83 -20.24 6.28 -8.53
N LEU A 84 -18.95 6.10 -8.25
CA LEU A 84 -18.20 7.07 -7.48
C LEU A 84 -18.50 8.38 -8.18
N ASN A 85 -19.31 9.22 -7.54
CA ASN A 85 -19.59 10.57 -7.97
C ASN A 85 -18.23 11.26 -7.93
N ARG A 86 -17.49 11.14 -9.02
CA ARG A 86 -16.17 11.72 -9.14
C ARG A 86 -16.43 13.22 -9.09
N PRO A 87 -16.01 13.92 -8.02
CA PRO A 87 -16.36 15.32 -7.89
C PRO A 87 -15.79 16.00 -9.12
N TRP A 88 -16.65 16.65 -9.90
CA TRP A 88 -16.30 17.38 -11.13
C TRP A 88 -15.11 18.33 -10.89
N MET A 89 -15.00 18.83 -9.65
CA MET A 89 -13.91 19.64 -9.13
C MET A 89 -12.54 18.96 -9.23
N GLY A 90 -12.44 17.63 -9.08
CA GLY A 90 -11.20 16.87 -9.29
C GLY A 90 -10.77 16.75 -10.74
N LEU A 91 -11.71 16.79 -11.69
CA LEU A 91 -11.40 16.87 -13.12
C LEU A 91 -10.88 18.27 -13.51
N VAL A 92 -11.54 19.32 -12.98
CA VAL A 92 -11.14 20.73 -13.17
C VAL A 92 -9.75 20.97 -12.57
N LEU A 93 -9.51 20.55 -11.33
CA LEU A 93 -8.19 20.67 -10.71
C LEU A 93 -7.12 19.95 -11.51
N ARG A 94 -7.40 18.81 -12.14
CA ARG A 94 -6.39 18.09 -12.94
C ARG A 94 -5.95 18.85 -14.19
N TRP A 95 -6.82 19.69 -14.75
CA TRP A 95 -6.49 20.53 -15.91
C TRP A 95 -5.84 21.86 -15.52
N PHE A 96 -6.24 22.46 -14.38
CA PHE A 96 -5.70 23.74 -13.94
C PHE A 96 -4.51 23.65 -12.98
N ALA A 97 -4.30 22.52 -12.30
CA ALA A 97 -3.17 22.32 -11.39
C ALA A 97 -1.79 22.45 -12.07
N PRO A 98 -1.55 21.93 -13.29
CA PRO A 98 -0.25 22.10 -13.95
C PRO A 98 0.07 23.58 -14.19
N ALA A 99 -0.91 24.35 -14.67
CA ALA A 99 -0.77 25.78 -14.90
C ALA A 99 -0.62 26.57 -13.59
N GLY A 100 -1.38 26.20 -12.55
CA GLY A 100 -1.30 26.81 -11.23
C GLY A 100 0.04 26.58 -10.53
N ILE A 101 0.61 25.38 -10.64
CA ILE A 101 1.94 25.05 -10.09
C ILE A 101 3.02 25.87 -10.82
N VAL A 102 2.99 25.93 -12.16
CA VAL A 102 3.94 26.73 -12.93
C VAL A 102 3.83 28.22 -12.59
N ALA A 103 2.61 28.75 -12.46
CA ALA A 103 2.38 30.14 -12.07
C ALA A 103 2.87 30.43 -10.64
N ALA A 104 2.64 29.51 -9.69
CA ALA A 104 3.12 29.64 -8.32
C ALA A 104 4.66 29.59 -8.24
N LEU A 105 5.31 28.71 -9.00
CA LEU A 105 6.77 28.67 -9.11
C LEU A 105 7.31 29.95 -9.77
N ALA A 106 6.72 30.40 -10.87
CA ALA A 106 7.11 31.64 -11.53
C ALA A 106 6.98 32.84 -10.58
N LEU A 107 5.89 32.91 -9.81
CA LEU A 107 5.71 33.93 -8.79
C LEU A 107 6.75 33.81 -7.67
N PHE A 108 7.03 32.60 -7.18
CA PHE A 108 8.02 32.36 -6.14
C PHE A 108 9.43 32.83 -6.55
N PHE A 109 9.81 32.65 -7.82
CA PHE A 109 11.09 33.11 -8.34
C PHE A 109 11.09 34.60 -8.74
N ALA A 110 9.99 35.13 -9.26
CA ALA A 110 9.89 36.52 -9.69
C ALA A 110 9.66 37.51 -8.54
N LEU A 111 8.98 37.08 -7.46
CA LEU A 111 8.65 37.92 -6.31
C LEU A 111 9.87 38.54 -5.60
N PRO A 112 10.98 37.82 -5.32
CA PRO A 112 12.19 38.44 -4.77
C PRO A 112 12.84 39.41 -5.77
N MET A 113 12.75 39.14 -7.07
CA MET A 113 13.32 39.97 -8.13
C MET A 113 12.56 41.29 -8.30
N LEU A 114 11.22 41.25 -8.24
CA LEU A 114 10.37 42.46 -8.19
C LEU A 114 10.60 43.27 -6.90
N ARG A 115 10.81 42.61 -5.77
CA ARG A 115 11.12 43.29 -4.49
C ARG A 115 12.50 43.96 -4.51
N GLN A 116 13.50 43.37 -5.15
CA GLN A 116 14.82 43.98 -5.32
C GLN A 116 14.80 45.15 -6.32
N ALA A 117 14.03 45.04 -7.41
CA ALA A 117 13.90 46.12 -8.39
C ALA A 117 13.19 47.38 -7.85
N GLY A 118 12.43 47.25 -6.74
CA GLY A 118 11.79 48.36 -6.05
C GLY A 118 12.65 49.05 -4.98
N GLN A 119 13.84 48.52 -4.65
CA GLN A 119 14.72 49.11 -3.65
C GLN A 119 15.87 49.87 -4.32
N GLN A 120 15.55 51.10 -4.75
CA GLN A 120 16.55 52.16 -4.92
C GLN A 120 17.25 52.41 -3.57
N PRO A 121 18.60 52.50 -3.51
CA PRO A 121 19.32 52.63 -2.26
C PRO A 121 19.29 54.10 -1.80
N TRP A 122 18.32 54.45 -0.96
CA TRP A 122 18.36 55.68 -0.18
C TRP A 122 18.90 55.34 1.21
N ILE A 123 20.08 55.90 1.48
CA ILE A 123 20.84 55.81 2.73
C ILE A 123 19.99 56.28 3.92
N ALA A 124 19.85 55.46 4.96
CA ALA A 124 19.80 55.88 6.37
C ALA A 124 19.89 54.64 7.28
N GLY A 125 20.88 54.63 8.17
CA GLY A 125 21.16 53.51 9.06
C GLY A 125 20.02 53.17 10.03
N ALA A 126 19.87 51.88 10.28
CA ALA A 126 19.30 51.35 11.51
C ALA A 126 20.11 50.10 11.86
N GLU A 127 21.06 50.26 12.77
CA GLU A 127 21.70 49.14 13.47
C GLU A 127 20.60 48.33 14.16
N ILE A 128 20.53 47.03 13.86
CA ILE A 128 19.70 46.09 14.62
C ILE A 128 20.67 45.31 15.52
N GLU A 129 20.73 45.75 16.77
CA GLU A 129 21.40 45.06 17.86
C GLU A 129 20.61 43.77 18.18
N SER A 130 21.22 42.61 17.95
CA SER A 130 20.62 41.29 18.22
C SER A 130 21.08 40.80 19.60
N PRO A 131 20.18 40.59 20.58
CA PRO A 131 20.53 40.21 21.95
C PRO A 131 20.64 38.68 22.07
N LEU A 132 21.56 38.06 21.31
CA LEU A 132 21.75 36.61 21.35
C LEU A 132 23.22 36.18 21.25
N ASN A 133 24.15 36.99 21.76
CA ASN A 133 25.58 36.69 21.73
C ASN A 133 26.13 35.91 22.94
N ASP A 134 25.35 35.65 23.99
CA ASP A 134 25.89 35.17 25.28
C ASP A 134 25.40 33.78 25.76
N VAL A 135 25.01 32.87 24.86
CA VAL A 135 24.81 31.45 25.24
C VAL A 135 25.94 30.59 24.73
N GLY A 136 26.95 30.38 25.59
CA GLY A 136 28.04 29.44 25.36
C GLY A 136 27.72 28.07 25.96
N SER A 137 27.88 26.99 25.17
CA SER A 137 27.87 25.62 25.70
C SER A 137 29.20 24.93 25.39
N ILE A 138 29.74 24.23 26.38
CA ILE A 138 30.96 23.42 26.23
C ILE A 138 30.59 21.98 26.56
N THR A 139 30.93 21.07 25.64
CA THR A 139 30.73 19.63 25.83
C THR A 139 32.09 18.97 26.02
N PHE A 140 32.26 18.30 27.16
CA PHE A 140 33.45 17.51 27.45
C PHE A 140 33.08 16.03 27.55
N ARG A 141 33.85 15.18 26.88
CA ARG A 141 33.70 13.73 26.92
C ARG A 141 34.92 13.12 27.59
N SER A 142 34.71 12.46 28.73
CA SER A 142 35.75 11.69 29.40
C SER A 142 35.68 10.25 28.92
N GLU A 143 36.66 9.82 28.12
CA GLU A 143 36.70 8.44 27.61
C GLU A 143 37.11 7.41 28.68
N ALA A 144 37.86 7.83 29.71
CA ALA A 144 38.28 6.94 30.80
C ALA A 144 37.14 6.53 31.74
N GLU A 145 36.13 7.39 31.90
CA GLU A 145 34.96 7.16 32.77
C GLU A 145 33.68 6.88 31.99
N GLY A 146 33.73 6.88 30.64
CA GLY A 146 32.60 6.59 29.78
C GLY A 146 31.44 7.59 29.88
N MET A 147 31.70 8.84 30.25
CA MET A 147 30.68 9.85 30.53
C MET A 147 30.88 11.13 29.71
N THR A 148 29.76 11.71 29.26
CA THR A 148 29.72 13.00 28.56
C THR A 148 29.00 14.01 29.44
N ILE A 149 29.65 15.14 29.72
CA ILE A 149 29.08 16.25 30.49
C ILE A 149 28.89 17.44 29.55
N VAL A 150 27.69 18.00 29.57
CA VAL A 150 27.36 19.25 28.85
C VAL A 150 27.12 20.33 29.89
N TRP A 151 27.90 21.39 29.83
CA TRP A 151 27.67 22.59 30.62
C TRP A 151 27.11 23.70 29.73
N VAL A 152 25.97 24.22 30.16
CA VAL A 152 25.32 25.38 29.55
C VAL A 152 25.42 26.51 30.56
N ASN A 153 26.07 27.60 30.15
CA ASN A 153 26.12 28.80 30.98
C ASN A 153 25.19 29.85 30.37
N THR A 154 24.34 30.42 31.22
CA THR A 154 23.48 31.55 30.90
C THR A 154 23.81 32.63 31.91
N HIS A 155 24.51 33.69 31.50
CA HIS A 155 24.69 34.88 32.32
C HIS A 155 23.60 35.90 32.02
#